data_AF-A0A9E3IJW8-F1
#
_entry.id   AF-A0A9E3IJW8-F1
#
_cell.length_a   1.000
_cell.length_b   1.000
_cell.length_c   1.000
_cell.angle_alpha   90.00
_cell.angle_beta   90.00
_cell.angle_gamma   90.00
#
_symmetry.space_group_name_H-M   'P 1'
#
loop_
_entity.id
_entity.type
_entity.pdbx_description
1 polymer ?
#
loop_
_entity_poly.entity_id
_entity_poly.type
_entity_poly.pdbx_seq_one_letter_code
_entity_poly.pdbx_strand_id
1 'polypeptide(L)'
;FARHGGACPLWQVHEAFAQPGRILAQVAEMPDGARFFGIARTTRRGGGGFEARRKLFAIGLGCELSHARELVYADGLDVAAPRGVVPIGPGCRVCPRTDCVQRAFPPAGRTLVTDTEGESLVSYRFAAD
;
A
#
# COMPACT_ATOMS: atom_id res chain seq x y z
N PHE A 1 4.19 -0.88 9.73
CA PHE A 1 3.90 0.57 9.92
C PHE A 1 3.83 0.99 11.38
N ALA A 2 3.59 0.10 12.36
CA ALA A 2 3.40 0.47 13.77
C ALA A 2 4.59 1.21 14.45
N ARG A 3 5.80 1.16 13.88
CA ARG A 3 6.95 1.95 14.35
C ARG A 3 7.70 2.66 13.22
N HIS A 4 7.92 1.96 12.10
CA HIS A 4 8.52 2.51 10.89
C HIS A 4 7.83 1.92 9.64
N GLY A 5 7.99 2.57 8.49
CA GLY A 5 7.45 2.13 7.20
C GLY A 5 6.08 2.71 6.86
N GLY A 6 5.41 2.12 5.85
CA GLY A 6 4.12 2.59 5.34
C GLY A 6 4.22 3.51 4.11
N ALA A 7 5.42 3.67 3.55
CA ALA A 7 5.65 4.48 2.35
C ALA A 7 5.46 3.70 1.03
N CYS A 8 4.86 2.50 1.08
CA CYS A 8 4.58 1.74 -0.14
C CYS A 8 3.42 2.40 -0.89
N PRO A 9 3.62 2.86 -2.14
CA PRO A 9 2.58 3.56 -2.91
C PRO A 9 1.40 2.66 -3.30
N LEU A 10 1.56 1.33 -3.25
CA LEU A 10 0.48 0.37 -3.50
C LEU A 10 -0.50 0.24 -2.32
N TRP A 11 -0.19 0.85 -1.16
CA TRP A 11 -1.09 0.85 -0.02
C TRP A 11 -2.21 1.87 -0.20
N GLN A 12 -3.47 1.45 -0.06
CA GLN A 12 -4.64 2.25 -0.46
C GLN A 12 -4.83 3.56 0.33
N VAL A 13 -4.14 3.72 1.47
CA VAL A 13 -4.14 4.99 2.22
C VAL A 13 -3.60 6.15 1.38
N HIS A 14 -2.65 5.89 0.49
CA HIS A 14 -2.09 6.90 -0.41
C HIS A 14 -3.03 7.18 -1.58
N GLU A 15 -3.74 6.16 -2.06
CA GLU A 15 -4.75 6.29 -3.13
C GLU A 15 -5.97 7.10 -2.67
N ALA A 16 -6.27 7.14 -1.37
CA ALA A 16 -7.43 7.86 -0.84
C ALA A 16 -7.49 9.34 -1.29
N PHE A 17 -6.34 9.98 -1.49
CA PHE A 17 -6.27 11.36 -1.98
C PHE A 17 -6.73 11.52 -3.44
N ALA A 18 -6.61 10.49 -4.27
CA ALA A 18 -7.10 10.49 -5.64
C ALA A 18 -8.64 10.33 -5.70
N GLN A 19 -9.26 9.84 -4.63
CA GLN A 19 -10.71 9.64 -4.52
C GLN A 19 -11.28 10.30 -3.24
N PRO A 20 -11.21 11.64 -3.10
CA PRO A 20 -11.56 12.30 -1.85
C PRO A 20 -12.98 12.00 -1.37
N GLY A 21 -13.11 11.65 -0.10
CA GLY A 21 -14.38 11.38 0.56
C GLY A 21 -14.98 10.00 0.28
N ARG A 22 -14.41 9.21 -0.65
CA ARG A 22 -14.77 7.81 -0.88
C ARG A 22 -14.04 6.90 0.10
N ILE A 23 -14.72 5.85 0.56
CA ILE A 23 -14.09 4.77 1.34
C ILE A 23 -13.49 3.78 0.35
N LEU A 24 -12.19 3.54 0.47
CA LEU A 24 -11.45 2.51 -0.27
C LEU A 24 -11.22 1.32 0.65
N ALA A 25 -11.42 0.10 0.17
CA ALA A 25 -11.11 -1.13 0.88
C ALA A 25 -10.00 -1.89 0.14
N GLN A 26 -9.08 -2.54 0.87
CA GLN A 26 -8.00 -3.33 0.30
C GLN A 26 -7.71 -4.54 1.18
N VAL A 27 -7.49 -5.69 0.56
CA VAL A 27 -6.76 -6.80 1.17
C VAL A 27 -5.30 -6.65 0.76
N ALA A 28 -4.42 -6.45 1.74
CA ALA A 28 -3.00 -6.23 1.53
C ALA A 28 -2.18 -7.39 2.09
N GLU A 29 -1.16 -7.82 1.37
CA GLU A 29 -0.24 -8.87 1.81
C GLU A 29 1.17 -8.31 2.00
N MET A 30 1.70 -8.51 3.19
CA MET A 30 3.07 -8.16 3.55
C MET A 30 4.08 -9.17 2.99
N PRO A 31 5.36 -8.83 2.85
CA PRO A 31 6.35 -9.76 2.28
C PRO A 31 6.57 -11.06 3.07
N ASP A 32 6.16 -11.10 4.34
CA ASP A 32 6.16 -12.29 5.20
C ASP A 32 4.91 -13.18 5.01
N GLY A 33 4.02 -12.80 4.09
CA GLY A 33 2.76 -13.51 3.82
C GLY A 33 1.60 -13.11 4.73
N ALA A 34 1.82 -12.26 5.74
CA ALA A 34 0.74 -11.80 6.60
C ALA A 34 -0.26 -10.95 5.80
N ARG A 35 -1.55 -11.24 5.96
CA ARG A 35 -2.64 -10.57 5.24
C ARG A 35 -3.48 -9.71 6.16
N PHE A 36 -3.77 -8.50 5.69
CA PHE A 36 -4.55 -7.50 6.40
C PHE A 36 -5.71 -7.03 5.53
N PHE A 37 -6.85 -6.79 6.15
CA PHE A 37 -7.93 -6.02 5.54
C PHE A 37 -7.89 -4.61 6.10
N GLY A 38 -8.01 -3.62 5.22
CA GLY A 38 -8.06 -2.23 5.65
C GLY A 38 -9.00 -1.38 4.82
N ILE A 39 -9.39 -0.26 5.41
CA ILE A 39 -10.11 0.82 4.73
C ILE A 39 -9.30 2.11 4.81
N ALA A 40 -9.49 3.00 3.84
CA ALA A 40 -8.98 4.36 3.88
C ALA A 40 -9.99 5.36 3.33
N ARG A 41 -10.02 6.56 3.93
CA ARG A 41 -10.85 7.69 3.47
C ARG A 41 -10.18 9.01 3.82
N THR A 42 -10.32 10.01 2.95
CA THR A 42 -9.87 11.36 3.29
C THR A 42 -10.85 12.09 4.22
N THR A 43 -10.31 12.88 5.14
CA THR A 43 -11.08 13.88 5.91
C THR A 43 -10.56 15.27 5.59
N ARG A 44 -11.48 16.25 5.52
CA ARG A 44 -11.16 17.64 5.24
C ARG A 44 -11.53 18.49 6.46
N ARG A 45 -10.64 19.40 6.86
CA ARG A 45 -10.89 20.41 7.90
C ARG A 45 -10.42 21.79 7.46
N GLY A 46 -11.02 22.82 8.06
CA GLY A 46 -10.74 24.22 7.74
C GLY A 46 -11.35 24.67 6.40
N GLY A 47 -11.07 25.91 6.03
CA GLY A 47 -11.73 26.62 4.95
C GLY A 47 -12.68 27.72 5.48
N GLY A 48 -13.66 28.11 4.67
CA GLY A 48 -14.60 29.20 4.97
C GLY A 48 -14.73 30.22 3.84
N GLY A 49 -13.82 30.16 2.85
CA GLY A 49 -13.83 30.96 1.62
C GLY A 49 -12.98 30.31 0.53
N PHE A 50 -12.97 30.89 -0.67
CA PHE A 50 -12.23 30.37 -1.83
C PHE A 50 -10.71 30.35 -1.59
N GLU A 51 -10.17 31.41 -0.99
CA GLU A 51 -8.73 31.57 -0.75
C GLU A 51 -8.23 30.95 0.56
N ALA A 52 -9.16 30.47 1.39
CA ALA A 52 -8.81 29.90 2.68
C ALA A 52 -8.10 28.55 2.52
N ARG A 53 -6.94 28.39 3.18
CA ARG A 53 -6.22 27.11 3.21
C ARG A 53 -7.09 26.00 3.79
N ARG A 54 -7.05 24.84 3.14
CA ARG A 54 -7.75 23.62 3.58
C ARG A 54 -6.74 22.57 4.01
N LYS A 55 -7.08 21.81 5.05
CA LYS A 55 -6.33 20.64 5.46
C LYS A 55 -7.02 19.40 4.90
N LEU A 56 -6.26 18.54 4.23
CA LEU A 56 -6.73 17.25 3.73
C LEU A 56 -5.83 16.17 4.32
N PHE A 57 -6.44 15.21 5.01
CA PHE A 57 -5.76 14.06 5.58
C PHE A 57 -6.37 12.79 5.01
N ALA A 58 -5.61 11.70 4.96
CA ALA A 58 -6.14 10.34 4.77
C ALA A 58 -6.08 9.59 6.10
N ILE A 59 -7.17 8.93 6.47
CA ILE A 59 -7.23 8.06 7.65
C ILE A 59 -7.38 6.64 7.14
N GLY A 60 -6.48 5.76 7.58
CA GLY A 60 -6.53 4.32 7.32
C GLY A 60 -6.79 3.56 8.61
N LEU A 61 -7.63 2.53 8.53
CA LEU A 61 -7.86 1.54 9.60
C LEU A 61 -7.59 0.16 9.03
N GLY A 62 -6.97 -0.72 9.80
CA GLY A 62 -6.64 -2.07 9.35
C GLY A 62 -6.62 -3.08 10.48
N CYS A 63 -6.90 -4.33 10.14
CA CYS A 63 -6.88 -5.49 11.02
C CYS A 63 -6.33 -6.70 10.27
N GLU A 64 -5.95 -7.77 10.98
CA GLU A 64 -5.66 -9.04 10.32
C GLU A 64 -6.88 -9.50 9.51
N LEU A 65 -6.63 -10.12 8.37
CA LEU A 65 -7.69 -10.53 7.43
C LEU A 65 -8.73 -11.44 8.08
N SER A 66 -8.34 -12.25 9.07
CA SER A 66 -9.22 -13.11 9.87
C SER A 66 -10.37 -12.37 10.56
N HIS A 67 -10.17 -11.09 10.91
CA HIS A 67 -11.15 -10.23 11.56
C HIS A 67 -12.01 -9.42 10.59
N ALA A 68 -11.71 -9.46 9.28
CA ALA A 68 -12.38 -8.62 8.29
C ALA A 68 -13.91 -8.80 8.28
N ARG A 69 -14.40 -10.02 8.51
CA ARG A 69 -15.84 -10.36 8.53
C ARG A 69 -16.67 -9.61 9.59
N GLU A 70 -16.01 -8.99 10.56
CA GLU A 70 -16.66 -8.17 11.60
C GLU A 70 -16.92 -6.73 11.12
N LEU A 71 -16.43 -6.37 9.93
CA LEU A 71 -16.53 -5.04 9.36
C LEU A 71 -17.47 -5.07 8.16
N VAL A 72 -18.48 -4.18 8.15
CA VAL A 72 -19.39 -4.00 7.00
C VAL A 72 -18.67 -3.73 5.67
N TYR A 73 -17.46 -3.17 5.72
CA TYR A 73 -16.67 -2.89 4.53
C TYR A 73 -16.10 -4.14 3.86
N ALA A 74 -16.15 -5.29 4.53
CA ALA A 74 -15.75 -6.59 3.99
C ALA A 74 -16.95 -7.38 3.44
N ASP A 75 -18.14 -6.77 3.33
CA ASP A 75 -19.30 -7.44 2.72
C ASP A 75 -18.96 -7.95 1.31
N GLY A 76 -19.22 -9.24 1.06
CA GLY A 76 -18.89 -9.91 -0.21
C GLY A 76 -17.43 -10.34 -0.37
N LEU A 77 -16.56 -10.09 0.62
CA LEU A 77 -15.20 -10.61 0.64
C LEU A 77 -15.18 -12.08 1.10
N ASP A 78 -14.64 -12.96 0.25
CA ASP A 78 -14.24 -14.30 0.69
C ASP A 78 -12.92 -14.19 1.46
N VAL A 79 -12.98 -14.34 2.79
CA VAL A 79 -11.81 -14.25 3.67
C VAL A 79 -10.86 -15.44 3.50
N ALA A 80 -11.38 -16.62 3.10
CA ALA A 80 -10.58 -17.82 2.91
C ALA A 80 -9.83 -17.78 1.56
N ALA A 81 -10.46 -17.22 0.53
CA ALA A 81 -9.89 -17.06 -0.80
C ALA A 81 -10.08 -15.63 -1.34
N PRO A 82 -9.47 -14.61 -0.71
CA PRO A 82 -9.65 -13.23 -1.11
C PRO A 82 -9.13 -13.01 -2.53
N ARG A 83 -9.95 -12.36 -3.35
CA ARG A 83 -9.54 -11.89 -4.68
C ARG A 83 -8.89 -10.51 -4.57
N GLY A 84 -8.01 -10.17 -5.51
CA GLY A 84 -7.40 -8.84 -5.57
C GLY A 84 -6.49 -8.52 -4.37
N VAL A 85 -5.85 -9.53 -3.78
CA VAL A 85 -4.84 -9.32 -2.74
C VAL A 85 -3.68 -8.53 -3.33
N VAL A 86 -3.40 -7.36 -2.76
CA VAL A 86 -2.35 -6.47 -3.26
C VAL A 86 -1.05 -6.74 -2.50
N PRO A 87 0.03 -7.17 -3.18
CA PRO A 87 1.33 -7.37 -2.53
C PRO A 87 1.96 -6.01 -2.22
N ILE A 88 1.92 -5.61 -0.95
CA ILE A 88 2.54 -4.36 -0.48
C ILE A 88 3.86 -4.64 0.23
N GLY A 89 4.51 -3.58 0.71
CA GLY A 89 5.72 -3.70 1.51
C GLY A 89 5.88 -2.58 2.54
N PRO A 90 6.89 -2.67 3.41
CA PRO A 90 7.17 -1.63 4.41
C PRO A 90 7.69 -0.32 3.82
N GLY A 91 8.24 -0.35 2.60
CA GLY A 91 8.80 0.80 1.86
C GLY A 91 9.96 0.34 0.97
N CYS A 92 10.17 0.97 -0.19
CA CYS A 92 11.05 0.43 -1.25
C CYS A 92 12.48 0.11 -0.77
N ARG A 93 13.07 0.98 0.06
CA ARG A 93 14.45 0.80 0.58
C ARG A 93 14.64 -0.43 1.46
N VAL A 94 13.57 -1.02 1.98
CA VAL A 94 13.61 -2.19 2.88
C VAL A 94 12.68 -3.32 2.41
N CYS A 95 12.07 -3.18 1.24
CA CYS A 95 11.11 -4.16 0.72
C CYS A 95 11.86 -5.26 -0.06
N PRO A 96 11.69 -6.55 0.30
CA PRO A 96 12.41 -7.66 -0.33
C PRO A 96 11.78 -8.18 -1.63
N ARG A 97 10.58 -7.71 -2.03
CA ARG A 97 9.89 -8.18 -3.24
C ARG A 97 10.70 -7.85 -4.51
N THR A 98 11.15 -8.85 -5.25
CA THR A 98 12.04 -8.68 -6.42
C THR A 98 11.30 -8.33 -7.72
N ASP A 99 9.97 -8.47 -7.75
CA ASP A 99 9.10 -8.36 -8.91
C ASP A 99 8.15 -7.14 -8.86
N CYS A 100 8.45 -6.15 -8.02
CA CYS A 100 7.58 -4.98 -7.83
C CYS A 100 7.76 -3.92 -8.92
N VAL A 101 6.82 -3.85 -9.86
CA VAL A 101 6.80 -2.84 -10.95
C VAL A 101 6.65 -1.39 -10.45
N GLN A 102 6.15 -1.19 -9.23
CA GLN A 102 5.97 0.14 -8.62
C GLN A 102 7.19 0.58 -7.79
N ARG A 103 8.31 -0.16 -7.83
CA ARG A 103 9.49 0.12 -7.00
C ARG A 103 10.11 1.47 -7.35
N ALA A 104 10.14 2.37 -6.36
CA ALA A 104 10.67 3.72 -6.52
C ALA A 104 12.15 3.88 -6.10
N PHE A 105 12.68 2.98 -5.27
CA PHE A 105 14.06 3.04 -4.80
C PHE A 105 14.69 1.63 -4.75
N PRO A 106 16.01 1.51 -4.95
CA PRO A 106 16.72 0.28 -4.72
C PRO A 106 16.65 -0.10 -3.22
N PRO A 107 16.51 -1.39 -2.88
CA PRO A 107 16.63 -1.82 -1.49
C PRO A 107 18.05 -1.57 -0.96
N ALA A 108 18.15 -1.06 0.26
CA ALA A 108 19.42 -0.78 0.92
C ALA A 108 20.18 -2.10 1.19
N GLY A 109 21.48 -2.10 0.90
CA GLY A 109 22.35 -3.26 1.13
C GLY A 109 22.17 -4.42 0.14
N ARG A 110 21.36 -4.25 -0.92
CA ARG A 110 21.19 -5.28 -1.96
C ARG A 110 22.01 -4.97 -3.20
N THR A 111 22.58 -6.01 -3.80
CA THR A 111 23.27 -5.93 -5.09
C THR A 111 22.24 -5.82 -6.21
N LEU A 112 22.35 -4.74 -6.99
CA LEU A 112 21.49 -4.54 -8.15
C LEU A 112 21.91 -5.43 -9.32
N VAL A 113 20.93 -5.95 -10.03
CA VAL A 113 21.13 -6.72 -11.27
C VAL A 113 21.19 -5.73 -12.43
N THR A 114 22.39 -5.53 -12.95
CA THR A 114 22.64 -4.78 -14.19
C THR A 114 22.69 -5.74 -15.36
N ASP A 115 21.94 -5.45 -16.41
CA ASP A 115 21.85 -6.25 -17.63
C ASP A 115 21.87 -5.28 -18.81
N THR A 116 22.86 -5.41 -19.68
CA THR A 116 23.03 -4.53 -20.84
C THR A 116 22.23 -5.01 -22.04
N GLU A 117 21.77 -6.26 -22.02
CA GLU A 117 21.15 -6.93 -23.17
C GLU A 117 19.63 -7.10 -23.00
N GLY A 118 19.06 -6.63 -21.88
CA GLY A 118 17.67 -6.85 -21.52
C GLY A 118 16.99 -5.63 -20.90
N GLU A 119 15.71 -5.47 -21.20
CA GLU A 119 14.84 -4.48 -20.56
C GLU A 119 13.93 -5.13 -19.51
N SER A 120 13.48 -4.34 -18.53
CA SER A 120 12.61 -4.81 -17.46
C SER A 120 11.62 -3.72 -17.07
N LEU A 121 10.36 -4.10 -16.87
CA LEU A 121 9.33 -3.23 -16.27
C LEU A 121 9.52 -3.04 -14.76
N VAL A 122 10.37 -3.88 -14.14
CA VAL A 122 10.73 -3.77 -12.73
C VAL A 122 11.98 -2.91 -12.61
N SER A 123 11.81 -1.70 -12.07
CA SER A 123 12.90 -0.80 -11.69
C SER A 123 13.74 -1.39 -10.57
N TYR A 124 15.06 -1.14 -10.59
CA TYR A 124 16.00 -1.55 -9.55
C TYR A 124 15.95 -3.05 -9.22
N ARG A 125 16.01 -3.93 -10.22
CA ARG A 125 16.14 -5.38 -10.02
C ARG A 125 17.34 -5.67 -9.11
N PHE A 126 17.20 -6.66 -8.24
CA PHE A 126 18.23 -7.06 -7.28
C PHE A 126 18.14 -8.55 -7.01
N ALA A 127 19.25 -9.17 -6.62
CA ALA A 127 19.26 -10.58 -6.25
C ALA A 127 18.45 -10.81 -4.96
N ALA A 128 17.59 -11.84 -4.97
CA ALA A 128 17.05 -12.39 -3.74
C ALA A 128 18.18 -13.02 -2.91
N ASP A 129 18.04 -13.00 -1.59
CA ASP A 129 18.94 -13.78 -0.70
C ASP A 129 18.63 -15.28 -0.84
#